data_AF-A0A0F9WAC7-F1
#
_entry.id   AF-A0A0F9WAC7-F1
#
_cell.length_a   1.000
_cell.length_b   1.000
_cell.length_c   1.000
_cell.angle_alpha   90.00
_cell.angle_beta   90.00
_cell.angle_gamma   90.00
#
_symmetry.space_group_name_H-M   'P 1'
#
loop_
_entity.id
_entity.type
_entity.pdbx_description
1 polymer ?
#
loop_
_entity_poly.entity_id
_entity_poly.type
_entity_poly.pdbx_seq_one_letter_code
_entity_poly.pdbx_strand_id
1 'polypeptide(L)'
;MLPSSAKELCKNLLDTISQFKSPAYKSFFERKVNEDYKELQKVSNDGKKSCVVKDYIKRQKDLLDVMKRQIVIFNMFYDKKNNI
;
A
#
# COMPACT_ATOMS: atom_id res chain seq x y z
N MET A 1 -18.76 7.90 2.74
CA MET A 1 -17.92 8.36 1.61
C MET A 1 -16.50 8.53 2.12
N LEU A 2 -15.51 7.86 1.52
CA LEU A 2 -14.12 7.94 2.00
C LEU A 2 -13.50 9.32 1.76
N PRO A 3 -12.66 9.82 2.68
CA PRO A 3 -11.94 11.07 2.48
C PRO A 3 -10.97 10.96 1.30
N SER A 4 -10.77 12.06 0.58
CA SER A 4 -9.89 12.15 -0.60
C SER A 4 -8.46 11.69 -0.29
N SER A 5 -7.99 11.96 0.93
CA SER A 5 -6.67 11.53 1.40
C SER A 5 -6.49 10.01 1.44
N ALA A 6 -7.55 9.23 1.69
CA ALA A 6 -7.47 7.76 1.66
C ALA A 6 -7.38 7.23 0.23
N LYS A 7 -8.06 7.89 -0.72
CA LYS A 7 -7.97 7.56 -2.16
C LYS A 7 -6.58 7.84 -2.70
N GLU A 8 -6.05 9.03 -2.41
CA GLU A 8 -4.69 9.42 -2.81
C GLU A 8 -3.63 8.49 -2.23
N LEU A 9 -3.78 8.10 -0.96
CA LEU A 9 -2.83 7.20 -0.32
C LEU A 9 -2.83 5.80 -0.96
N CYS A 10 -4.00 5.27 -1.29
CA CYS A 10 -4.15 4.01 -2.02
C CYS A 10 -3.46 4.08 -3.39
N LYS A 11 -3.68 5.18 -4.14
CA LYS A 11 -3.00 5.42 -5.42
C LYS A 11 -1.48 5.47 -5.25
N ASN A 12 -0.97 6.23 -4.29
CA ASN A 12 0.46 6.34 -4.03
C ASN A 12 1.11 5.00 -3.64
N LEU A 13 0.39 4.16 -2.89
CA LEU A 13 0.83 2.81 -2.56
C LEU A 13 0.92 1.94 -3.82
N LEU A 14 -0.10 1.95 -4.68
CA LEU A 14 -0.08 1.20 -5.93
C LEU A 14 1.03 1.67 -6.88
N ASP A 15 1.20 2.99 -7.03
CA ASP A 15 2.29 3.57 -7.83
C ASP A 15 3.67 3.17 -7.29
N THR A 16 3.82 3.13 -5.96
CA THR A 16 5.04 2.65 -5.30
C THR A 16 5.25 1.16 -5.56
N ILE A 17 4.20 0.33 -5.45
CA ILE A 17 4.28 -1.12 -5.69
C ILE A 17 4.70 -1.43 -7.14
N SER A 18 4.26 -0.62 -8.10
CA SER A 18 4.62 -0.80 -9.51
C SER A 18 6.14 -0.82 -9.76
N GLN A 19 6.93 -0.23 -8.86
CA GLN A 19 8.40 -0.12 -8.94
C GLN A 19 9.15 -1.37 -8.44
N PHE A 20 8.49 -2.32 -7.76
CA PHE A 20 9.14 -3.60 -7.47
C PHE A 20 9.54 -4.29 -8.78
N LYS A 21 10.69 -4.95 -8.86
CA LYS A 21 11.08 -5.71 -10.06
C LYS A 21 10.48 -7.13 -10.05
N SER A 22 10.33 -7.70 -8.87
CA SER A 22 9.74 -9.03 -8.66
C SER A 22 8.24 -9.04 -8.91
N PRO A 23 7.73 -9.84 -9.87
CA PRO A 23 6.28 -9.99 -10.09
C PRO A 23 5.55 -10.52 -8.85
N ALA A 24 6.17 -11.45 -8.10
CA ALA A 24 5.57 -12.03 -6.91
C ALA A 24 5.35 -10.98 -5.81
N TYR A 25 6.31 -10.07 -5.59
CA TYR A 25 6.14 -8.99 -4.63
C TYR A 25 5.10 -7.97 -5.10
N LYS A 26 5.07 -7.62 -6.40
CA LYS A 26 4.02 -6.76 -6.96
C LYS A 26 2.63 -7.30 -6.65
N SER A 27 2.34 -8.52 -7.09
CA SER A 27 1.01 -9.11 -6.94
C SER A 27 0.61 -9.28 -5.48
N PHE A 28 1.57 -9.63 -4.61
CA PHE A 28 1.30 -9.74 -3.17
C PHE A 28 0.89 -8.39 -2.57
N PHE A 29 1.68 -7.34 -2.78
CA PHE A 29 1.41 -6.04 -2.18
C PHE A 29 0.20 -5.35 -2.82
N GLU A 30 -0.01 -5.48 -4.13
CA GLU A 30 -1.22 -4.96 -4.79
C GLU A 30 -2.49 -5.59 -4.20
N ARG A 31 -2.51 -6.91 -4.03
CA ARG A 31 -3.65 -7.59 -3.40
C ARG A 31 -3.88 -7.06 -1.99
N LYS A 32 -2.81 -6.92 -1.20
CA LYS A 32 -2.92 -6.48 0.20
C LYS A 32 -3.45 -5.06 0.32
N VAL A 33 -2.97 -4.12 -0.50
CA VAL A 33 -3.47 -2.72 -0.54
C VAL A 33 -4.94 -2.68 -0.93
N ASN A 34 -5.35 -3.48 -1.91
CA ASN A 34 -6.74 -3.54 -2.34
C ASN A 34 -7.67 -4.14 -1.27
N GLU A 35 -7.22 -5.17 -0.55
CA GLU A 35 -7.94 -5.76 0.59
C GLU A 35 -8.13 -4.75 1.72
N ASP A 36 -7.04 -4.11 2.15
CA ASP A 36 -7.06 -3.11 3.22
C ASP A 36 -7.95 -1.91 2.85
N TYR A 37 -7.90 -1.46 1.59
CA TYR A 37 -8.73 -0.37 1.10
C TYR A 37 -10.23 -0.74 1.03
N LYS A 38 -10.56 -1.99 0.63
CA LYS A 38 -11.94 -2.50 0.68
C LYS A 38 -12.45 -2.61 2.10
N GLU A 39 -11.62 -3.04 3.04
CA GLU A 39 -11.97 -3.09 4.46
C GLU A 39 -12.26 -1.68 4.99
N LEU A 40 -11.43 -0.70 4.67
CA LEU A 40 -11.68 0.69 5.02
C LEU A 40 -13.01 1.20 4.44
N GLN A 41 -13.34 0.88 3.19
CA GLN A 41 -14.62 1.23 2.58
C GLN A 41 -15.80 0.63 3.37
N LYS A 42 -15.72 -0.64 3.74
CA LYS A 42 -16.77 -1.31 4.54
C LYS A 42 -16.97 -0.60 5.88
N VAL A 43 -15.89 -0.40 6.65
CA VAL A 43 -15.93 0.27 7.96
C VAL A 43 -16.47 1.69 7.85
N SER A 44 -16.09 2.42 6.78
CA SER A 44 -16.59 3.78 6.54
C SER A 44 -18.06 3.81 6.16
N ASN A 45 -18.57 2.79 5.46
CA ASN A 45 -19.97 2.72 5.06
C ASN A 45 -20.87 2.28 6.22
N ASP A 46 -20.35 1.49 7.16
CA ASP A 46 -21.04 1.03 8.37
C ASP A 46 -21.19 2.12 9.45
N GLY A 47 -20.86 3.39 9.15
CA GLY A 47 -21.03 4.52 10.06
C GLY A 47 -20.06 4.55 11.25
N LYS A 48 -19.09 3.63 11.33
CA LYS A 48 -18.06 3.60 12.38
C LYS A 48 -17.02 4.71 12.16
N LYS A 49 -17.39 5.88 12.70
CA LYS A 49 -16.61 7.05 13.15
C LYS A 49 -15.19 7.20 12.57
N SER A 50 -15.02 8.26 11.78
CA SER A 50 -13.83 9.13 11.58
C SER A 50 -12.50 8.76 12.27
N CYS A 51 -12.51 8.41 13.56
CA CYS A 51 -11.35 7.93 14.30
C CYS A 51 -10.64 6.73 13.64
N VAL A 52 -11.40 5.70 13.22
CA VAL A 52 -10.83 4.48 12.61
C VAL A 52 -10.18 4.79 11.26
N VAL A 53 -10.78 5.73 10.51
CA VAL A 53 -10.24 6.20 9.23
C VAL A 53 -8.95 6.99 9.42
N LYS A 54 -8.84 7.83 10.45
CA LYS A 54 -7.61 8.57 10.77
C LYS A 54 -6.46 7.64 11.14
N ASP A 55 -6.72 6.65 12.01
CA ASP A 55 -5.70 5.67 12.41
C ASP A 55 -5.27 4.77 11.24
N TYR A 56 -6.21 4.44 10.35
CA TYR A 56 -5.89 3.74 9.11
C TYR A 56 -4.98 4.58 8.22
N ILE A 57 -5.34 5.85 7.96
CA ILE A 57 -4.53 6.75 7.13
C ILE A 57 -3.12 6.89 7.70
N LYS A 58 -2.98 7.01 9.02
CA LYS A 58 -1.66 7.09 9.68
C LYS A 58 -0.83 5.82 9.41
N ARG A 59 -1.38 4.64 9.70
CA ARG A 59 -0.69 3.36 9.48
C ARG A 59 -0.28 3.15 8.03
N GLN A 60 -1.14 3.52 7.09
CA GLN A 60 -0.85 3.39 5.67
C GLN A 60 0.21 4.38 5.16
N LYS A 61 0.33 5.58 5.78
CA LYS A 61 1.43 6.51 5.50
C LYS A 61 2.77 5.95 5.98
N ASP A 62 2.80 5.38 7.17
CA ASP A 62 4.01 4.73 7.71
C ASP A 62 4.41 3.54 6.82
N LEU A 63 3.43 2.74 6.38
CA LEU A 63 3.66 1.65 5.43
C LEU A 63 4.25 2.15 4.10
N LEU A 64 3.69 3.22 3.52
CA LEU A 64 4.20 3.80 2.27
C LEU A 64 5.68 4.17 2.37
N ASP A 65 6.09 4.77 3.48
CA ASP A 65 7.49 5.15 3.70
C ASP A 65 8.41 3.95 3.88
N VAL A 66 7.96 2.91 4.60
CA VAL A 66 8.68 1.64 4.70
C VAL A 66 8.80 0.98 3.33
N MET A 67 7.73 0.93 2.53
CA MET A 67 7.72 0.31 1.21
C MET A 67 8.71 0.97 0.25
N LYS A 68 8.78 2.31 0.24
CA LYS A 68 9.77 3.05 -0.56
C LYS A 68 11.21 2.63 -0.25
N ARG A 69 11.53 2.45 1.04
CA ARG A 69 12.85 1.99 1.48
C ARG A 69 13.10 0.53 1.12
N GLN A 70 12.09 -0.32 1.29
CA GLN A 70 12.17 -1.75 1.00
C GLN A 70 12.30 -2.06 -0.49
N ILE A 71 11.70 -1.27 -1.39
CA ILE A 71 11.81 -1.45 -2.85
C ILE A 71 13.27 -1.48 -3.29
N VAL A 72 14.10 -0.57 -2.78
CA VAL A 72 15.53 -0.52 -3.11
C VAL A 72 16.20 -1.85 -2.78
N ILE A 73 15.96 -2.35 -1.57
CA ILE A 73 16.56 -3.61 -1.06
C ILE A 73 16.06 -4.81 -1.87
N PHE A 74 14.73 -4.95 -2.04
CA PHE A 74 14.14 -6.06 -2.76
C PHE A 74 14.56 -6.09 -4.24
N ASN A 75 14.67 -4.92 -4.87
CA ASN A 75 15.13 -4.82 -6.24
C ASN A 75 16.61 -5.20 -6.35
N MET A 76 17.47 -4.75 -5.43
CA MET A 76 18.88 -5.18 -5.39
C MET A 76 19.03 -6.70 -5.28
N PHE A 77 18.25 -7.35 -4.41
CA PHE A 77 18.26 -8.81 -4.31
C PHE A 77 17.71 -9.51 -5.55
N TYR A 78 16.68 -8.93 -6.18
CA TYR A 78 16.12 -9.45 -7.42
C TYR A 78 17.12 -9.36 -8.57
N ASP A 79 17.79 -8.22 -8.72
CA ASP A 79 18.83 -7.96 -9.71
C ASP A 79 19.99 -8.95 -9.55
N LYS A 80 20.51 -9.08 -8.32
CA LYS A 80 21.55 -10.06 -7.99
C LYS A 80 21.16 -11.50 -8.32
N LYS A 81 19.89 -11.88 -8.08
CA LYS A 81 19.41 -13.24 -8.38
C LYS A 81 19.28 -13.50 -9.89
N ASN A 82 19.00 -12.46 -10.68
CA ASN A 82 18.78 -12.56 -12.12
C ASN A 82 20.00 -12.12 -12.95
N ASN A 83 21.13 -11.79 -12.31
CA ASN A 83 22.35 -11.25 -12.94
C ASN A 83 22.08 -10.00 -13.81
N ILE A 84 21.19 -9.12 -13.32
CA ILE A 84 20.89 -7.81 -13.92
C ILE A 84 21.59 -6.72 -13.10
#